data_AF-A0A6B3MH06-F1
#
_entry.id   AF-A0A6B3MH06-F1
#
_cell.length_a   1.000
_cell.length_b   1.000
_cell.length_c   1.000
_cell.angle_alpha   90.00
_cell.angle_beta   90.00
_cell.angle_gamma   90.00
#
_symmetry.space_group_name_H-M   'P 1'
#
loop_
_entity.id
_entity.type
_entity.pdbx_description
1 polymer ?
#
loop_
_entity_poly.entity_id
_entity_poly.type
_entity_poly.pdbx_seq_one_letter_code
_entity_poly.pdbx_strand_id
1 'polypeptide(L)'
;MLIYALEKEIGLTQTKARSLASCFVDIEDFLNVEADQIKNIKSISGKKMVKLTDDEIARILDFKSSGYLSSQLTVAENYLAVICRVFTKRQLDMIGRLTMKDLNPNPFLIRAINLDTPEEVVRLNVYMAATRSIVTSMGFFIENLLLSSSETINKASSGWDLIKTMDNGERAWLQIKSGTNTMNKDQIKSWTKEINNKIAEGDQAYLCFSYGKRNNDTVTLGLLKQLLPEWESRTLIGGELWNFVSDNSEYSSQLFEILRNSASQILNQRSISSEIEACAKRLTDEFIRKYGEGEQGISNYIESIF
;
A
#
# COMPACT_ATOMS: atom_id res chain seq x y z
N MET A 1 6.55 3.16 -14.73
CA MET A 1 5.68 4.12 -14.00
C MET A 1 4.42 4.50 -14.79
N LEU A 2 4.51 5.22 -15.91
CA LEU A 2 3.34 5.82 -16.60
C LEU A 2 2.23 4.83 -16.94
N ILE A 3 2.58 3.62 -17.40
CA ILE A 3 1.64 2.52 -17.65
C ILE A 3 0.74 2.25 -16.42
N TYR A 4 1.35 2.21 -15.23
CA TYR A 4 0.63 1.94 -13.98
C TYR A 4 -0.32 3.08 -13.61
N ALA A 5 0.09 4.34 -13.79
CA ALA A 5 -0.78 5.50 -13.55
C ALA A 5 -1.99 5.52 -14.49
N LEU A 6 -1.75 5.31 -15.79
CA LEU A 6 -2.80 5.21 -16.82
C LEU A 6 -3.79 4.07 -16.52
N GLU A 7 -3.31 2.93 -16.02
CA GLU A 7 -4.17 1.80 -15.67
C GLU A 7 -4.94 2.05 -14.36
N LYS A 8 -4.26 2.49 -13.29
CA LYS A 8 -4.82 2.48 -11.93
C LYS A 8 -5.49 3.79 -11.51
N GLU A 9 -5.09 4.93 -12.06
CA GLU A 9 -5.67 6.23 -11.71
C GLU A 9 -6.68 6.70 -12.76
N ILE A 10 -6.38 6.48 -14.05
CA ILE A 10 -7.25 6.87 -15.18
C ILE A 10 -8.24 5.76 -15.57
N GLY A 11 -7.91 4.50 -15.30
CA GLY A 11 -8.79 3.36 -15.60
C GLY A 11 -8.68 2.85 -17.04
N LEU A 12 -7.56 3.07 -17.73
CA LEU A 12 -7.32 2.45 -19.04
C LEU A 12 -7.07 0.94 -18.89
N THR A 13 -7.40 0.17 -19.92
CA THR A 13 -6.97 -1.24 -19.98
C THR A 13 -5.46 -1.33 -20.08
N GLN A 14 -4.87 -2.41 -19.56
CA GLN A 14 -3.41 -2.60 -19.58
C GLN A 14 -2.81 -2.45 -20.98
N THR A 15 -3.48 -2.99 -22.01
CA THR A 15 -3.04 -2.86 -23.41
C THR A 15 -3.03 -1.40 -23.86
N LYS A 16 -4.10 -0.64 -23.60
CA LYS A 16 -4.17 0.78 -23.96
C LYS A 16 -3.13 1.61 -23.20
N ALA A 17 -2.97 1.35 -21.91
CA ALA A 17 -1.99 2.03 -21.07
C ALA A 17 -0.55 1.82 -21.58
N ARG A 18 -0.20 0.58 -21.96
CA ARG A 18 1.11 0.26 -22.57
C ARG A 18 1.33 0.99 -23.88
N SER A 19 0.39 0.88 -24.80
CA SER A 19 0.53 1.49 -26.13
C SER A 19 0.55 3.02 -26.07
N LEU A 20 -0.20 3.63 -25.15
CA LEU A 20 -0.16 5.08 -24.95
C LEU A 20 1.17 5.50 -24.31
N ALA A 21 1.60 4.84 -23.23
CA ALA A 21 2.85 5.18 -22.55
C ALA A 21 4.08 5.06 -23.45
N SER A 22 4.12 4.09 -24.39
CA SER A 22 5.23 3.94 -25.33
C SER A 22 5.36 5.09 -26.35
N CYS A 23 4.40 6.01 -26.39
CA CYS A 23 4.45 7.18 -27.26
C CYS A 23 5.27 8.33 -26.68
N PHE A 24 5.62 8.25 -25.39
CA PHE A 24 6.28 9.33 -24.67
C PHE A 24 7.67 8.90 -24.23
N VAL A 25 8.64 9.80 -24.41
CA VAL A 25 10.02 9.55 -23.98
C VAL A 25 10.15 9.67 -22.47
N ASP A 26 9.50 10.68 -21.89
CA ASP A 26 9.54 10.99 -20.47
C ASP A 26 8.21 11.58 -19.98
N ILE A 27 8.20 12.02 -18.71
CA ILE A 27 7.02 12.59 -18.06
C ILE A 27 6.67 13.97 -18.64
N GLU A 28 7.67 14.76 -19.02
CA GLU A 28 7.45 16.11 -19.55
C GLU A 28 6.77 16.05 -20.92
N ASP A 29 7.22 15.15 -21.78
CA ASP A 29 6.59 14.85 -23.08
C ASP A 29 5.11 14.44 -22.90
N PHE A 30 4.82 13.56 -21.94
CA PHE A 30 3.44 13.20 -21.59
C PHE A 30 2.63 14.38 -21.04
N LEU A 31 3.23 15.27 -20.22
CA LEU A 31 2.53 16.43 -19.67
C LEU A 31 2.25 17.51 -20.73
N ASN A 32 3.07 17.60 -21.78
CA ASN A 32 2.94 18.62 -22.82
C ASN A 32 2.10 18.20 -24.04
N VAL A 33 1.74 16.92 -24.19
CA VAL A 33 0.97 16.46 -25.37
C VAL A 33 -0.47 17.02 -25.42
N GLU A 34 -0.90 17.53 -26.56
CA GLU A 34 -2.24 18.10 -26.73
C GLU A 34 -3.32 17.05 -27.01
N ALA A 35 -4.59 17.39 -26.73
CA ALA A 35 -5.73 16.49 -26.94
C ALA A 35 -5.81 15.94 -28.36
N ASP A 36 -5.56 16.79 -29.37
CA ASP A 36 -5.58 16.41 -30.78
C ASP A 36 -4.44 15.47 -31.16
N GLN A 37 -3.29 15.58 -30.49
CA GLN A 37 -2.17 14.67 -30.67
C GLN A 37 -2.50 13.31 -30.06
N ILE A 38 -3.10 13.27 -28.86
CA ILE A 38 -3.57 12.03 -28.21
C ILE A 38 -4.61 11.31 -29.09
N LYS A 39 -5.57 12.05 -29.69
CA LYS A 39 -6.61 11.50 -30.59
C LYS A 39 -6.03 10.86 -31.86
N ASN A 40 -4.87 11.32 -32.29
CA ASN A 40 -4.28 11.00 -33.59
C ASN A 40 -2.94 10.28 -33.50
N ILE A 41 -2.64 9.61 -32.37
CA ILE A 41 -1.43 8.80 -32.23
C ILE A 41 -1.41 7.70 -33.30
N LYS A 42 -0.42 7.79 -34.18
CA LYS A 42 -0.20 6.86 -35.30
C LYS A 42 1.15 6.16 -35.16
N SER A 43 1.24 4.92 -35.67
CA SER A 43 2.48 4.20 -35.84
C SER A 43 3.32 4.84 -36.95
N ILE A 44 4.58 4.41 -37.06
CA ILE A 44 5.46 4.74 -38.19
C ILE A 44 4.81 4.37 -39.55
N SER A 45 3.99 3.32 -39.56
CA SER A 45 3.21 2.89 -40.74
C SER A 45 1.89 3.66 -40.95
N GLY A 46 1.64 4.73 -40.20
CA GLY A 46 0.46 5.60 -40.31
C GLY A 46 -0.84 5.01 -39.76
N LYS A 47 -0.83 3.80 -39.18
CA LYS A 47 -1.99 3.17 -38.54
C LYS A 47 -2.20 3.76 -37.15
N LYS A 48 -3.45 3.97 -36.72
CA LYS A 48 -3.73 4.40 -35.34
C LYS A 48 -3.15 3.38 -34.35
N MET A 49 -2.26 3.82 -33.46
CA MET A 49 -1.65 2.93 -32.46
C MET A 49 -2.62 2.58 -31.33
N VAL A 50 -3.41 3.56 -30.91
CA VAL A 50 -4.37 3.41 -29.80
C VAL A 50 -5.69 4.03 -30.19
N LYS A 51 -6.78 3.30 -29.97
CA LYS A 51 -8.14 3.83 -30.08
C LYS A 51 -8.65 4.16 -28.68
N LEU A 52 -8.62 5.45 -28.35
CA LEU A 52 -9.18 6.00 -27.13
C LEU A 52 -10.58 6.56 -27.42
N THR A 53 -11.48 6.44 -26.45
CA THR A 53 -12.79 7.12 -26.45
C THR A 53 -12.62 8.57 -26.01
N ASP A 54 -13.58 9.45 -26.33
CA ASP A 54 -13.53 10.85 -25.88
C ASP A 54 -13.51 10.98 -24.36
N ASP A 55 -14.23 10.09 -23.66
CA ASP A 55 -14.23 9.98 -22.20
C ASP A 55 -12.86 9.54 -21.63
N GLU A 56 -12.18 8.58 -22.27
CA GLU A 56 -10.80 8.22 -21.90
C GLU A 56 -9.83 9.39 -22.11
N ILE A 57 -9.98 10.14 -23.19
CA ILE A 57 -9.15 11.32 -23.47
C ILE A 57 -9.40 12.41 -22.43
N ALA A 58 -10.66 12.69 -22.10
CA ALA A 58 -11.01 13.66 -21.07
C ALA A 58 -10.35 13.30 -19.73
N ARG A 59 -10.44 12.04 -19.29
CA ARG A 59 -9.77 11.59 -18.06
C ARG A 59 -8.24 11.73 -18.11
N ILE A 60 -7.62 11.53 -19.27
CA ILE A 60 -6.17 11.74 -19.43
C ILE A 60 -5.82 13.23 -19.27
N LEU A 61 -6.60 14.13 -19.86
CA LEU A 61 -6.38 15.58 -19.76
C LEU A 61 -6.61 16.09 -18.32
N ASP A 62 -7.64 15.59 -17.65
CA ASP A 62 -7.90 15.89 -16.25
C ASP A 62 -6.74 15.39 -15.37
N PHE A 63 -6.26 14.17 -15.62
CA PHE A 63 -5.12 13.63 -14.90
C PHE A 63 -3.84 14.45 -15.12
N LYS A 64 -3.57 14.89 -16.35
CA LYS A 64 -2.43 15.77 -16.66
C LYS A 64 -2.50 17.11 -15.91
N SER A 65 -3.67 17.71 -15.82
CA SER A 65 -3.88 19.01 -15.17
C SER A 65 -4.03 18.92 -13.64
N SER A 66 -4.18 17.72 -13.09
CA SER A 66 -4.36 17.49 -11.64
C SER A 66 -3.14 17.82 -10.76
N GLY A 67 -1.94 17.92 -11.35
CA GLY A 67 -0.68 18.03 -10.59
C GLY A 67 -0.22 16.71 -9.93
N TYR A 68 -0.81 15.57 -10.32
CA TYR A 68 -0.44 14.26 -9.79
C TYR A 68 0.91 13.75 -10.29
N LEU A 69 1.34 14.21 -11.47
CA LEU A 69 2.68 14.00 -11.99
C LEU A 69 3.44 15.33 -11.99
N SER A 70 4.75 15.24 -11.74
CA SER A 70 5.65 16.39 -11.74
C SER A 70 6.92 16.07 -12.51
N SER A 71 7.32 16.96 -13.43
CA SER A 71 8.61 16.89 -14.11
C SER A 71 9.79 17.23 -13.20
N GLN A 72 9.53 17.82 -12.02
CA GLN A 72 10.56 18.09 -11.01
C GLN A 72 10.90 16.86 -10.17
N LEU A 73 10.07 15.82 -10.24
CA LEU A 73 10.31 14.54 -9.56
C LEU A 73 10.91 13.55 -10.54
N THR A 74 11.78 12.68 -10.04
CA THR A 74 12.28 11.53 -10.81
C THR A 74 11.16 10.55 -11.17
N VAL A 75 11.44 9.62 -12.09
CA VAL A 75 10.48 8.57 -12.47
C VAL A 75 10.11 7.69 -11.27
N ALA A 76 11.08 7.38 -10.41
CA ALA A 76 10.87 6.59 -9.20
C ALA A 76 9.96 7.33 -8.20
N GLU A 77 10.22 8.62 -7.95
CA GLU A 77 9.42 9.43 -7.03
C GLU A 77 7.97 9.61 -7.53
N ASN A 78 7.79 9.87 -8.83
CA ASN A 78 6.46 9.87 -9.43
C ASN A 78 5.78 8.51 -9.28
N TYR A 79 6.52 7.41 -9.38
CA TYR A 79 5.95 6.08 -9.23
C TYR A 79 5.48 5.81 -7.80
N LEU A 80 6.29 6.17 -6.79
CA LEU A 80 5.92 6.11 -5.38
C LEU A 80 4.66 6.93 -5.11
N ALA A 81 4.57 8.13 -5.69
CA ALA A 81 3.41 8.99 -5.57
C ALA A 81 2.13 8.32 -6.10
N VAL A 82 2.20 7.74 -7.31
CA VAL A 82 1.09 6.98 -7.91
C VAL A 82 0.69 5.79 -7.03
N ILE A 83 1.64 5.02 -6.52
CA ILE A 83 1.37 3.86 -5.64
C ILE A 83 0.64 4.32 -4.37
N CYS A 84 1.07 5.44 -3.77
CA CYS A 84 0.43 6.01 -2.59
C CYS A 84 -1.00 6.49 -2.84
N ARG A 85 -1.24 7.20 -3.95
CA ARG A 85 -2.59 7.66 -4.30
C ARG A 85 -3.53 6.50 -4.57
N VAL A 86 -3.07 5.49 -5.32
CA VAL A 86 -3.85 4.28 -5.58
C VAL A 86 -4.18 3.55 -4.28
N PHE A 87 -3.22 3.43 -3.35
CA PHE A 87 -3.47 2.86 -2.04
C PHE A 87 -4.51 3.66 -1.25
N THR A 88 -4.35 4.98 -1.17
CA THR A 88 -5.24 5.88 -0.43
C THR A 88 -6.67 5.84 -0.97
N LYS A 89 -6.83 5.90 -2.30
CA LYS A 89 -8.12 5.80 -2.98
C LYS A 89 -8.82 4.48 -2.68
N ARG A 90 -8.08 3.35 -2.67
CA ARG A 90 -8.64 2.05 -2.30
C ARG A 90 -9.14 2.01 -0.86
N GLN A 91 -8.46 2.68 0.08
CA GLN A 91 -8.94 2.75 1.46
C GLN A 91 -10.24 3.56 1.55
N LEU A 92 -10.33 4.70 0.84
CA LEU A 92 -11.56 5.49 0.76
C LEU A 92 -12.71 4.68 0.15
N ASP A 93 -12.48 4.03 -0.98
CA ASP A 93 -13.49 3.20 -1.66
C ASP A 93 -13.96 2.04 -0.78
N MET A 94 -13.07 1.48 0.04
CA MET A 94 -13.43 0.42 0.99
C MET A 94 -14.29 0.98 2.13
N ILE A 95 -13.88 2.07 2.77
CA ILE A 95 -14.63 2.71 3.86
C ILE A 95 -16.02 3.15 3.37
N GLY A 96 -16.09 3.79 2.20
CA GLY A 96 -17.34 4.26 1.62
C GLY A 96 -18.33 3.15 1.27
N ARG A 97 -17.84 1.93 1.06
CA ARG A 97 -18.67 0.75 0.75
C ARG A 97 -19.04 -0.09 1.96
N LEU A 98 -18.53 0.20 3.16
CA LEU A 98 -18.89 -0.53 4.37
C LEU A 98 -20.40 -0.43 4.63
N THR A 99 -21.00 -1.56 4.94
CA THR A 99 -22.40 -1.72 5.32
C THR A 99 -22.52 -2.39 6.69
N MET A 100 -23.70 -2.37 7.28
CA MET A 100 -23.99 -3.07 8.54
C MET A 100 -23.67 -4.57 8.49
N LYS A 101 -23.74 -5.21 7.30
CA LYS A 101 -23.42 -6.63 7.12
C LYS A 101 -21.92 -6.92 7.21
N ASP A 102 -21.07 -5.93 6.92
CA ASP A 102 -19.63 -6.11 6.91
C ASP A 102 -19.04 -6.05 8.33
N LEU A 103 -19.73 -5.41 9.27
CA LEU A 103 -19.22 -5.13 10.61
C LEU A 103 -19.08 -6.39 11.48
N ASN A 104 -19.91 -7.42 11.26
CA ASN A 104 -19.99 -8.64 12.07
C ASN A 104 -19.69 -8.46 13.58
N PRO A 105 -20.37 -7.54 14.29
CA PRO A 105 -20.21 -7.36 15.72
C PRO A 105 -20.41 -8.66 16.50
N ASN A 106 -19.54 -8.89 17.48
CA ASN A 106 -19.62 -10.04 18.36
C ASN A 106 -20.53 -9.72 19.58
N PRO A 107 -21.67 -10.40 19.79
CA PRO A 107 -22.56 -10.15 20.94
C PRO A 107 -21.86 -10.28 22.30
N PHE A 108 -20.94 -11.24 22.44
CA PHE A 108 -20.16 -11.39 23.66
C PHE A 108 -19.26 -10.19 23.89
N LEU A 109 -18.65 -9.65 22.83
CA LEU A 109 -17.81 -8.46 22.95
C LEU A 109 -18.64 -7.24 23.35
N ILE A 110 -19.79 -7.03 22.69
CA ILE A 110 -20.72 -5.93 23.00
C ILE A 110 -21.03 -5.89 24.49
N ARG A 111 -21.40 -7.04 25.07
CA ARG A 111 -21.72 -7.13 26.51
C ARG A 111 -20.49 -7.09 27.41
N ALA A 112 -19.41 -7.78 27.05
CA ALA A 112 -18.23 -7.92 27.90
C ALA A 112 -17.44 -6.61 28.09
N ILE A 113 -17.49 -5.70 27.12
CA ILE A 113 -16.82 -4.39 27.23
C ILE A 113 -17.81 -3.22 27.40
N ASN A 114 -19.06 -3.52 27.73
CA ASN A 114 -20.08 -2.55 28.13
C ASN A 114 -20.36 -1.48 27.06
N LEU A 115 -20.70 -1.91 25.83
CA LEU A 115 -21.16 -1.00 24.78
C LEU A 115 -22.67 -0.82 24.90
N ASP A 116 -23.10 0.35 25.39
CA ASP A 116 -24.48 0.59 25.83
C ASP A 116 -25.28 1.48 24.86
N THR A 117 -24.61 2.06 23.87
CA THR A 117 -25.25 2.86 22.82
C THR A 117 -25.02 2.27 21.41
N PRO A 118 -25.98 2.45 20.48
CA PRO A 118 -25.77 2.10 19.07
C PRO A 118 -24.51 2.71 18.47
N GLU A 119 -24.17 3.95 18.85
CA GLU A 119 -22.96 4.63 18.40
C GLU A 119 -21.70 3.89 18.85
N GLU A 120 -21.59 3.51 20.12
CA GLU A 120 -20.44 2.75 20.63
C GLU A 120 -20.27 1.41 19.91
N VAL A 121 -21.36 0.67 19.73
CA VAL A 121 -21.37 -0.62 19.02
C VAL A 121 -20.93 -0.43 17.58
N VAL A 122 -21.55 0.48 16.84
CA VAL A 122 -21.27 0.67 15.41
C VAL A 122 -19.88 1.25 15.21
N ARG A 123 -19.53 2.33 15.93
CA ARG A 123 -18.26 3.04 15.77
C ARG A 123 -17.08 2.11 16.03
N LEU A 124 -17.09 1.34 17.12
CA LEU A 124 -16.02 0.38 17.41
C LEU A 124 -15.86 -0.63 16.27
N ASN A 125 -16.95 -1.23 15.80
CA ASN A 125 -16.88 -2.25 14.76
C ASN A 125 -16.47 -1.67 13.40
N VAL A 126 -16.86 -0.43 13.07
CA VAL A 126 -16.39 0.28 11.88
C VAL A 126 -14.89 0.50 11.93
N TYR A 127 -14.36 0.95 13.07
CA TYR A 127 -12.91 1.06 13.28
C TYR A 127 -12.21 -0.29 13.13
N MET A 128 -12.74 -1.35 13.73
CA MET A 128 -12.16 -2.70 13.63
C MET A 128 -12.15 -3.21 12.17
N ALA A 129 -13.24 -3.02 11.42
CA ALA A 129 -13.34 -3.43 10.03
C ALA A 129 -12.37 -2.64 9.14
N ALA A 130 -12.35 -1.32 9.27
CA ALA A 130 -11.48 -0.45 8.49
C ALA A 130 -9.99 -0.73 8.77
N THR A 131 -9.60 -0.81 10.05
CA THR A 131 -8.19 -1.05 10.44
C THR A 131 -7.70 -2.41 9.97
N ARG A 132 -8.51 -3.47 10.08
CA ARG A 132 -8.15 -4.80 9.56
C ARG A 132 -7.87 -4.77 8.06
N SER A 133 -8.70 -4.08 7.30
CA SER A 133 -8.55 -3.93 5.85
C SER A 133 -7.29 -3.12 5.48
N ILE A 134 -7.05 -2.00 6.17
CA ILE A 134 -5.86 -1.17 5.98
C ILE A 134 -4.59 -1.98 6.28
N VAL A 135 -4.52 -2.64 7.44
CA VAL A 135 -3.33 -3.42 7.85
C VAL A 135 -3.08 -4.60 6.90
N THR A 136 -4.14 -5.25 6.41
CA THR A 136 -3.99 -6.35 5.44
C THR A 136 -3.42 -5.85 4.11
N SER A 137 -3.92 -4.72 3.61
CA SER A 137 -3.44 -4.14 2.35
C SER A 137 -2.07 -3.46 2.47
N MET A 138 -1.65 -3.10 3.70
CA MET A 138 -0.36 -2.47 3.99
C MET A 138 0.84 -3.34 3.56
N GLY A 139 0.75 -4.67 3.69
CA GLY A 139 1.84 -5.57 3.30
C GLY A 139 2.21 -5.43 1.82
N PHE A 140 1.20 -5.53 0.95
CA PHE A 140 1.38 -5.33 -0.49
C PHE A 140 1.79 -3.90 -0.84
N PHE A 141 1.29 -2.92 -0.09
CA PHE A 141 1.67 -1.52 -0.29
C PHE A 141 3.17 -1.32 -0.04
N ILE A 142 3.69 -1.75 1.11
CA ILE A 142 5.12 -1.67 1.44
C ILE A 142 5.99 -2.38 0.42
N GLU A 143 5.59 -3.59 -0.01
CA GLU A 143 6.35 -4.33 -1.00
C GLU A 143 6.46 -3.58 -2.34
N ASN A 144 5.35 -2.97 -2.79
CA ASN A 144 5.37 -2.15 -4.00
C ASN A 144 6.23 -0.89 -3.85
N LEU A 145 6.28 -0.28 -2.66
CA LEU A 145 7.19 0.82 -2.38
C LEU A 145 8.65 0.38 -2.52
N LEU A 146 9.04 -0.71 -1.87
CA LEU A 146 10.40 -1.26 -1.93
C LEU A 146 10.82 -1.59 -3.37
N LEU A 147 9.94 -2.22 -4.15
CA LEU A 147 10.18 -2.50 -5.58
C LEU A 147 10.36 -1.25 -6.43
N SER A 148 9.78 -0.13 -6.01
CA SER A 148 9.84 1.13 -6.74
C SER A 148 10.97 2.04 -6.25
N SER A 149 11.72 1.61 -5.23
CA SER A 149 12.79 2.39 -4.63
C SER A 149 14.08 2.41 -5.44
N SER A 150 14.33 1.38 -6.25
CA SER A 150 15.49 1.32 -7.14
C SER A 150 15.27 0.28 -8.25
N GLU A 151 15.91 0.49 -9.40
CA GLU A 151 15.91 -0.46 -10.53
C GLU A 151 16.65 -1.76 -10.21
N THR A 152 17.52 -1.75 -9.19
CA THR A 152 18.25 -2.93 -8.73
C THR A 152 17.38 -3.92 -7.95
N ILE A 153 16.15 -3.52 -7.57
CA ILE A 153 15.22 -4.34 -6.78
C ILE A 153 14.23 -5.05 -7.69
N ASN A 154 14.14 -6.37 -7.54
CA ASN A 154 13.22 -7.20 -8.32
C ASN A 154 12.43 -8.15 -7.41
N LYS A 155 11.28 -8.62 -7.91
CA LYS A 155 10.53 -9.71 -7.27
C LYS A 155 11.36 -11.00 -7.31
N ALA A 156 11.48 -11.68 -6.17
CA ALA A 156 12.13 -12.98 -6.12
C ALA A 156 11.17 -14.12 -6.52
N SER A 157 11.73 -15.24 -6.99
CA SER A 157 10.96 -16.39 -7.51
C SER A 157 11.00 -17.64 -6.61
N SER A 158 11.67 -17.58 -5.44
CA SER A 158 12.08 -18.74 -4.63
C SER A 158 11.57 -18.71 -3.19
N GLY A 159 10.38 -18.15 -2.95
CA GLY A 159 9.80 -18.02 -1.61
C GLY A 159 10.30 -16.82 -0.79
N TRP A 160 11.30 -16.11 -1.32
CA TRP A 160 11.71 -14.78 -0.89
C TRP A 160 10.80 -13.72 -1.51
N ASP A 161 10.67 -12.56 -0.86
CA ASP A 161 9.84 -11.47 -1.38
C ASP A 161 10.58 -10.70 -2.48
N LEU A 162 11.82 -10.25 -2.20
CA LEU A 162 12.61 -9.39 -3.09
C LEU A 162 14.05 -9.87 -3.24
N ILE A 163 14.69 -9.42 -4.31
CA ILE A 163 16.13 -9.57 -4.55
C ILE A 163 16.72 -8.23 -4.99
N LYS A 164 17.86 -7.84 -4.40
CA LYS A 164 18.67 -6.70 -4.86
C LYS A 164 19.91 -7.22 -5.57
N THR A 165 20.18 -6.71 -6.77
CA THR A 165 21.47 -6.92 -7.45
C THR A 165 22.40 -5.76 -7.13
N MET A 166 23.55 -6.04 -6.55
CA MET A 166 24.58 -5.07 -6.21
C MET A 166 25.44 -4.73 -7.44
N ASP A 167 26.16 -3.61 -7.42
CA ASP A 167 26.99 -3.15 -8.56
C ASP A 167 28.08 -4.15 -8.96
N ASN A 168 28.58 -4.93 -8.01
CA ASN A 168 29.56 -6.00 -8.25
C ASN A 168 28.94 -7.30 -8.80
N GLY A 169 27.64 -7.33 -9.04
CA GLY A 169 26.89 -8.51 -9.49
C GLY A 169 26.47 -9.47 -8.38
N GLU A 170 26.83 -9.20 -7.12
CA GLU A 170 26.35 -9.98 -5.97
C GLU A 170 24.85 -9.77 -5.75
N ARG A 171 24.21 -10.75 -5.11
CA ARG A 171 22.77 -10.72 -4.86
C ARG A 171 22.48 -10.69 -3.39
N ALA A 172 21.52 -9.88 -3.00
CA ALA A 172 20.95 -9.85 -1.66
C ALA A 172 19.47 -10.26 -1.70
N TRP A 173 19.16 -11.39 -1.07
CA TRP A 173 17.81 -11.91 -0.96
C TRP A 173 17.13 -11.32 0.28
N LEU A 174 15.93 -10.77 0.10
CA LEU A 174 15.25 -9.98 1.14
C LEU A 174 13.88 -10.60 1.45
N GLN A 175 13.69 -11.00 2.70
CA GLN A 175 12.39 -11.39 3.21
C GLN A 175 11.80 -10.23 4.01
N ILE A 176 10.68 -9.69 3.56
CA ILE A 176 10.05 -8.52 4.14
C ILE A 176 9.02 -8.92 5.20
N LYS A 177 9.04 -8.18 6.30
CA LYS A 177 8.03 -8.16 7.34
C LYS A 177 7.65 -6.71 7.62
N SER A 178 6.41 -6.48 8.03
CA SER A 178 5.95 -5.12 8.28
C SER A 178 6.69 -4.51 9.48
N GLY A 179 6.82 -5.21 10.61
CA GLY A 179 7.52 -4.67 11.76
C GLY A 179 8.04 -5.70 12.74
N THR A 180 8.74 -5.23 13.76
CA THR A 180 9.48 -6.06 14.72
C THR A 180 8.58 -6.78 15.75
N ASN A 181 7.29 -6.97 15.47
CA ASN A 181 6.34 -7.70 16.32
C ASN A 181 5.63 -8.85 15.57
N THR A 182 6.06 -9.16 14.35
CA THR A 182 5.27 -10.01 13.43
C THR A 182 5.73 -11.46 13.35
N MET A 183 6.87 -11.83 13.93
CA MET A 183 7.42 -13.18 13.79
C MET A 183 7.46 -13.95 15.09
N ASN A 184 7.08 -15.22 15.01
CA ASN A 184 7.19 -16.21 16.06
C ASN A 184 8.46 -17.07 15.94
N LYS A 185 8.70 -17.93 16.94
CA LYS A 185 9.87 -18.81 17.05
C LYS A 185 10.07 -19.72 15.85
N ASP A 186 9.01 -20.34 15.36
CA ASP A 186 9.09 -21.33 14.28
C ASP A 186 9.40 -20.68 12.94
N GLN A 187 8.81 -19.50 12.69
CA GLN A 187 9.15 -18.68 11.52
C GLN A 187 10.63 -18.29 11.52
N ILE A 188 11.17 -17.84 12.65
CA ILE A 188 12.59 -17.43 12.73
C ILE A 188 13.51 -18.63 12.48
N LYS A 189 13.22 -19.80 13.04
CA LYS A 189 14.00 -21.02 12.79
C LYS A 189 13.99 -21.43 11.31
N SER A 190 12.82 -21.36 10.67
CA SER A 190 12.70 -21.65 9.24
C SER A 190 13.54 -20.69 8.41
N TRP A 191 13.45 -19.38 8.67
CA TRP A 191 14.21 -18.38 7.93
C TRP A 191 15.71 -18.44 8.19
N THR A 192 16.12 -18.84 9.39
CA THR A 192 17.54 -19.09 9.69
C THR A 192 18.14 -20.13 8.74
N LYS A 193 17.39 -21.20 8.44
CA LYS A 193 17.81 -22.22 7.48
C LYS A 193 17.94 -21.63 6.07
N GLU A 194 16.92 -20.89 5.61
CA GLU A 194 16.92 -20.32 4.26
C GLU A 194 18.01 -19.27 4.05
N ILE A 195 18.27 -18.43 5.05
CA ILE A 195 19.39 -17.48 5.03
C ILE A 195 20.72 -18.23 4.89
N ASN A 196 20.94 -19.27 5.69
CA ASN A 196 22.16 -20.07 5.61
C ASN A 196 22.34 -20.75 4.24
N ASN A 197 21.24 -21.21 3.62
CA ASN A 197 21.30 -21.78 2.27
C ASN A 197 21.82 -20.75 1.25
N LYS A 198 21.30 -19.51 1.28
CA LYS A 198 21.76 -18.44 0.36
C LYS A 198 23.18 -17.99 0.62
N ILE A 199 23.60 -17.92 1.89
CA ILE A 199 24.99 -17.65 2.24
C ILE A 199 25.92 -18.76 1.72
N ALA A 200 25.52 -20.03 1.83
CA ALA A 200 26.30 -21.15 1.30
C ALA A 200 26.40 -21.16 -0.24
N GLU A 201 25.43 -20.57 -0.94
CA GLU A 201 25.45 -20.32 -2.39
C GLU A 201 26.38 -19.14 -2.79
N GLY A 202 26.89 -18.38 -1.82
CA GLY A 202 27.73 -17.19 -2.04
C GLY A 202 26.95 -15.88 -2.15
N ASP A 203 25.65 -15.88 -1.87
CA ASP A 203 24.80 -14.68 -1.87
C ASP A 203 24.63 -14.10 -0.45
N GLN A 204 24.15 -12.87 -0.37
CA GLN A 204 23.68 -12.28 0.88
C GLN A 204 22.18 -12.55 1.09
N ALA A 205 21.75 -12.62 2.35
CA ALA A 205 20.35 -12.88 2.67
C ALA A 205 19.94 -12.24 4.00
N TYR A 206 18.80 -11.55 4.00
CA TYR A 206 18.37 -10.69 5.11
C TYR A 206 16.90 -10.91 5.49
N LEU A 207 16.65 -10.89 6.80
CA LEU A 207 15.31 -10.64 7.35
C LEU A 207 15.09 -9.13 7.53
N CYS A 208 14.13 -8.60 6.80
CA CYS A 208 13.91 -7.17 6.67
C CYS A 208 12.62 -6.74 7.35
N PHE A 209 12.67 -5.63 8.09
CA PHE A 209 11.52 -5.04 8.77
C PHE A 209 11.32 -3.60 8.26
N SER A 210 10.15 -3.30 7.69
CA SER A 210 9.94 -2.00 7.03
C SER A 210 9.83 -0.80 7.99
N TYR A 211 9.56 -1.05 9.27
CA TYR A 211 9.64 -0.06 10.33
C TYR A 211 10.17 -0.64 11.65
N GLY A 212 10.60 0.25 12.55
CA GLY A 212 11.16 -0.08 13.86
C GLY A 212 12.60 0.40 14.02
N LYS A 213 13.21 0.07 15.16
CA LYS A 213 14.64 0.29 15.45
C LYS A 213 15.23 -0.93 16.13
N ARG A 214 16.54 -1.16 15.96
CA ARG A 214 17.27 -2.29 16.58
C ARG A 214 17.19 -2.32 18.11
N ASN A 215 17.08 -1.15 18.73
CA ASN A 215 17.00 -0.98 20.17
C ASN A 215 15.57 -1.02 20.72
N ASN A 216 14.57 -1.34 19.89
CA ASN A 216 13.22 -1.58 20.40
C ASN A 216 13.17 -2.87 21.22
N ASP A 217 12.42 -2.85 22.31
CA ASP A 217 12.18 -4.04 23.13
C ASP A 217 10.92 -4.77 22.65
N THR A 218 11.09 -5.63 21.64
CA THR A 218 10.01 -6.46 21.11
C THR A 218 10.28 -7.94 21.24
N VAL A 219 9.19 -8.73 21.30
CA VAL A 219 9.27 -10.20 21.39
C VAL A 219 10.04 -10.77 20.19
N THR A 220 9.77 -10.31 18.97
CA THR A 220 10.48 -10.80 17.78
C THR A 220 11.97 -10.46 17.83
N LEU A 221 12.38 -9.28 18.29
CA LEU A 221 13.80 -8.94 18.40
C LEU A 221 14.50 -9.78 19.47
N GLY A 222 13.85 -10.04 20.60
CA GLY A 222 14.35 -10.98 21.61
C GLY A 222 14.55 -12.39 21.04
N LEU A 223 13.59 -12.88 20.25
CA LEU A 223 13.70 -14.18 19.59
C LEU A 223 14.78 -14.22 18.50
N LEU A 224 14.96 -13.14 17.72
CA LEU A 224 16.02 -13.05 16.72
C LEU A 224 17.40 -13.14 17.38
N LYS A 225 17.63 -12.35 18.44
CA LYS A 225 18.87 -12.39 19.24
C LYS A 225 19.20 -13.79 19.74
N GLN A 226 18.18 -14.57 20.10
CA GLN A 226 18.35 -15.92 20.63
C GLN A 226 18.53 -16.99 19.55
N LEU A 227 17.88 -16.85 18.39
CA LEU A 227 17.68 -17.94 17.44
C LEU A 227 18.36 -17.74 16.08
N LEU A 228 18.68 -16.51 15.70
CA LEU A 228 19.35 -16.18 14.45
C LEU A 228 20.83 -15.85 14.76
N PRO A 229 21.79 -16.72 14.38
CA PRO A 229 23.21 -16.40 14.52
C PRO A 229 23.55 -15.10 13.81
N GLU A 230 24.37 -14.25 14.43
CA GLU A 230 24.75 -12.94 13.88
C GLU A 230 23.54 -12.10 13.44
N TRP A 231 22.48 -12.09 14.25
CA TRP A 231 21.22 -11.45 13.87
C TRP A 231 21.40 -9.98 13.46
N GLU A 232 22.40 -9.26 14.01
CA GLU A 232 22.70 -7.89 13.60
C GLU A 232 23.04 -7.79 12.10
N SER A 233 23.94 -8.64 11.61
CA SER A 233 24.38 -8.63 10.21
C SER A 233 23.37 -9.26 9.26
N ARG A 234 22.41 -10.04 9.78
CA ARG A 234 21.40 -10.76 8.99
C ARG A 234 20.02 -10.11 8.99
N THR A 235 19.91 -8.91 9.56
CA THR A 235 18.66 -8.15 9.60
C THR A 235 18.84 -6.72 9.12
N LEU A 236 17.80 -6.17 8.51
CA LEU A 236 17.70 -4.76 8.13
C LEU A 236 16.41 -4.19 8.72
N ILE A 237 16.49 -3.17 9.58
CA ILE A 237 15.33 -2.69 10.34
C ILE A 237 15.08 -1.20 10.07
N GLY A 238 13.84 -0.88 9.68
CA GLY A 238 13.39 0.50 9.48
C GLY A 238 14.24 1.21 8.44
N GLY A 239 14.83 2.34 8.82
CA GLY A 239 15.67 3.15 7.94
C GLY A 239 16.81 2.37 7.29
N GLU A 240 17.36 1.36 7.95
CA GLU A 240 18.44 0.54 7.38
C GLU A 240 18.00 -0.22 6.13
N LEU A 241 16.77 -0.75 6.13
CA LEU A 241 16.22 -1.41 4.95
C LEU A 241 16.04 -0.41 3.82
N TRP A 242 15.42 0.73 4.11
CA TRP A 242 15.15 1.77 3.11
C TRP A 242 16.43 2.30 2.49
N ASN A 243 17.43 2.58 3.31
CA ASN A 243 18.74 3.03 2.86
C ASN A 243 19.47 1.95 2.06
N PHE A 244 19.36 0.69 2.48
CA PHE A 244 19.95 -0.44 1.76
C PHE A 244 19.31 -0.64 0.39
N VAL A 245 17.99 -0.51 0.24
CA VAL A 245 17.35 -0.72 -1.08
C VAL A 245 17.59 0.44 -2.04
N SER A 246 17.67 1.68 -1.53
CA SER A 246 17.76 2.89 -2.36
C SER A 246 19.18 3.42 -2.56
N ASP A 247 20.17 2.87 -1.85
CA ASP A 247 21.55 3.39 -1.78
C ASP A 247 21.62 4.87 -1.37
N ASN A 248 20.66 5.31 -0.53
CA ASN A 248 20.53 6.69 -0.07
C ASN A 248 20.14 6.73 1.41
N SER A 249 21.02 7.31 2.23
CA SER A 249 20.87 7.41 3.68
C SER A 249 19.68 8.24 4.16
N GLU A 250 19.17 9.15 3.31
CA GLU A 250 18.07 10.07 3.60
C GLU A 250 16.75 9.65 2.93
N TYR A 251 16.74 8.48 2.29
CA TYR A 251 15.62 8.06 1.45
C TYR A 251 14.30 7.95 2.20
N SER A 252 14.33 7.46 3.45
CA SER A 252 13.12 7.31 4.26
C SER A 252 12.40 8.64 4.52
N SER A 253 13.14 9.73 4.74
CA SER A 253 12.58 11.07 4.92
C SER A 253 11.91 11.57 3.64
N GLN A 254 12.58 11.40 2.50
CA GLN A 254 12.04 11.77 1.18
C GLN A 254 10.78 10.96 0.84
N LEU A 255 10.82 9.65 1.10
CA LEU A 255 9.68 8.76 0.90
C LEU A 255 8.47 9.25 1.70
N PHE A 256 8.63 9.56 2.98
CA PHE A 256 7.50 10.03 3.80
C PHE A 256 6.86 11.32 3.29
N GLU A 257 7.65 12.28 2.82
CA GLU A 257 7.12 13.51 2.22
C GLU A 257 6.35 13.22 0.93
N ILE A 258 6.86 12.36 0.05
CA ILE A 258 6.15 11.93 -1.16
C ILE A 258 4.83 11.26 -0.80
N LEU A 259 4.84 10.34 0.16
CA LEU A 259 3.63 9.64 0.60
C LEU A 259 2.60 10.61 1.20
N ARG A 260 3.04 11.54 2.05
CA ARG A 260 2.17 12.55 2.67
C ARG A 260 1.52 13.44 1.62
N ASN A 261 2.31 13.99 0.70
CA ASN A 261 1.82 14.87 -0.35
C ASN A 261 0.83 14.12 -1.26
N SER A 262 1.16 12.89 -1.64
CA SER A 262 0.31 12.03 -2.47
C SER A 262 -1.02 11.70 -1.79
N ALA A 263 -1.01 11.33 -0.50
CA ALA A 263 -2.24 11.08 0.24
C ALA A 263 -3.09 12.36 0.34
N SER A 264 -2.47 13.53 0.53
CA SER A 264 -3.17 14.81 0.63
C SER A 264 -3.91 15.20 -0.66
N GLN A 265 -3.36 14.85 -1.83
CA GLN A 265 -3.99 15.05 -3.14
C GLN A 265 -5.30 14.27 -3.27
N ILE A 266 -5.41 13.11 -2.60
CA ILE A 266 -6.62 12.28 -2.63
C ILE A 266 -7.61 12.67 -1.52
N LEU A 267 -7.10 12.99 -0.33
CA LEU A 267 -7.91 13.24 0.86
C LEU A 267 -8.47 14.66 0.96
N ASN A 268 -7.99 15.62 0.16
CA ASN A 268 -8.48 17.00 0.14
C ASN A 268 -8.59 17.62 1.55
N GLN A 269 -7.48 17.62 2.30
CA GLN A 269 -7.36 18.10 3.70
C GLN A 269 -8.08 17.25 4.77
N ARG A 270 -8.78 16.18 4.38
CA ARG A 270 -9.34 15.22 5.33
C ARG A 270 -8.29 14.18 5.72
N SER A 271 -8.64 13.36 6.72
CA SER A 271 -7.88 12.17 7.09
C SER A 271 -8.70 10.91 6.83
N ILE A 272 -8.02 9.77 6.70
CA ILE A 272 -8.71 8.47 6.72
C ILE A 272 -9.53 8.31 8.00
N SER A 273 -9.04 8.80 9.14
CA SER A 273 -9.81 8.75 10.39
C SER A 273 -11.13 9.51 10.29
N SER A 274 -11.16 10.71 9.69
CA SER A 274 -12.41 11.46 9.52
C SER A 274 -13.39 10.76 8.57
N GLU A 275 -12.89 10.02 7.58
CA GLU A 275 -13.75 9.24 6.68
C GLU A 275 -14.31 7.99 7.38
N ILE A 276 -13.54 7.36 8.27
CA ILE A 276 -14.02 6.29 9.16
C ILE A 276 -15.13 6.81 10.07
N GLU A 277 -14.96 7.99 10.68
CA GLU A 277 -15.98 8.60 11.54
C GLU A 277 -17.27 8.95 10.77
N ALA A 278 -17.14 9.51 9.57
CA ALA A 278 -18.29 9.78 8.70
C ALA A 278 -19.04 8.49 8.36
N CYS A 279 -18.32 7.39 8.11
CA CYS A 279 -18.89 6.08 7.89
C CYS A 279 -19.59 5.55 9.15
N ALA A 280 -18.97 5.68 10.33
CA ALA A 280 -19.55 5.26 11.60
C ALA A 280 -20.88 5.98 11.87
N LYS A 281 -20.94 7.29 11.65
CA LYS A 281 -22.17 8.06 11.78
C LYS A 281 -23.27 7.56 10.83
N ARG A 282 -22.95 7.40 9.53
CA ARG A 282 -23.89 6.88 8.53
C ARG A 282 -24.46 5.51 8.90
N LEU A 283 -23.61 4.60 9.39
CA LEU A 283 -24.02 3.25 9.78
C LEU A 283 -24.77 3.23 11.11
N THR A 284 -24.50 4.18 12.01
CA THR A 284 -25.27 4.35 13.25
C THR A 284 -26.70 4.78 12.92
N ASP A 285 -26.87 5.73 11.99
CA ASP A 285 -28.19 6.14 11.49
C ASP A 285 -28.94 4.97 10.82
N GLU A 286 -28.24 4.05 10.13
CA GLU A 286 -28.82 2.81 9.59
C GLU A 286 -29.20 1.82 10.69
N PHE A 287 -28.33 1.63 11.69
CA PHE A 287 -28.58 0.77 12.84
C PHE A 287 -29.84 1.19 13.58
N ILE A 288 -29.95 2.47 13.95
CA ILE A 288 -31.08 3.00 14.72
C ILE A 288 -32.39 2.83 13.96
N ARG A 289 -32.39 3.10 12.65
CA ARG A 289 -33.58 2.90 11.80
C ARG A 289 -34.04 1.44 11.75
N LYS A 290 -33.12 0.48 11.83
CA LYS A 290 -33.42 -0.94 11.68
C LYS A 290 -33.73 -1.64 13.01
N TYR A 291 -33.01 -1.29 14.07
CA TYR A 291 -33.04 -2.01 15.34
C TYR A 291 -33.57 -1.17 16.50
N GLY A 292 -33.57 0.16 16.38
CA GLY A 292 -33.96 1.09 17.43
C GLY A 292 -32.78 1.74 18.14
N GLU A 293 -33.09 2.64 19.07
CA GLU A 293 -32.12 3.40 19.85
C GLU A 293 -31.92 2.79 21.26
N GLY A 294 -30.82 3.17 21.92
CA GLY A 294 -30.48 2.76 23.28
C GLY A 294 -30.26 1.25 23.45
N GLU A 295 -30.30 0.80 24.71
CA GLU A 295 -30.07 -0.61 25.08
C GLU A 295 -31.05 -1.58 24.43
N GLN A 296 -32.31 -1.16 24.23
CA GLN A 296 -33.30 -1.98 23.56
C GLN A 296 -32.93 -2.20 22.09
N GLY A 297 -32.45 -1.15 21.41
CA GLY A 297 -31.96 -1.27 20.03
C GLY A 297 -30.80 -2.24 19.91
N ILE A 298 -29.89 -2.23 20.88
CA ILE A 298 -28.77 -3.18 20.94
C ILE A 298 -29.27 -4.61 21.19
N SER A 299 -30.26 -4.79 22.07
CA SER A 299 -30.83 -6.10 22.37
C SER A 299 -31.54 -6.69 21.14
N ASN A 300 -32.34 -5.89 20.44
CA ASN A 300 -32.97 -6.27 19.17
C ASN A 300 -31.93 -6.65 18.11
N TYR A 301 -30.80 -5.93 18.07
CA TYR A 301 -29.70 -6.25 17.18
C TYR A 301 -29.08 -7.60 17.51
N ILE A 302 -28.75 -7.85 18.77
CA ILE A 302 -28.16 -9.11 19.23
C ILE A 302 -29.08 -10.30 18.92
N GLU A 303 -30.38 -10.19 19.20
CA GLU A 303 -31.38 -11.22 18.86
C GLU A 303 -31.47 -11.49 17.35
N SER A 304 -31.09 -10.51 16.51
CA SER A 304 -31.10 -10.71 15.05
C SER A 304 -29.89 -11.47 14.52
N ILE A 305 -28.83 -11.61 15.32
CA ILE A 305 -27.55 -12.25 14.94
C ILE A 305 -27.18 -13.45 15.82
N PHE A 306 -27.98 -13.75 16.84
CA PHE A 306 -27.76 -14.81 17.82
C PHE A 306 -29.10 -15.48 18.16
#